data_AF-A0AAD6WWH9-F1
#
_entry.id   AF-A0AAD6WWH9-F1
#
_cell.length_a   1.000
_cell.length_b   1.000
_cell.length_c   1.000
_cell.angle_alpha   90.00
_cell.angle_beta   90.00
_cell.angle_gamma   90.00
#
_symmetry.space_group_name_H-M   'P 1'
#
loop_
_entity.id
_entity.type
_entity.pdbx_description
1 polymer ?
#
loop_
_entity_poly.entity_id
_entity_poly.type
_entity_poly.pdbx_seq_one_letter_code
_entity_poly.pdbx_strand_id
1 'polypeptide(L)'
;MPSTTLPLTHDMDSASPTTVTRGSDLDSNESSSSSASSNYSLTTPSGVPAGQGLIEDMKSMLGALDATLDELHGQTVQIALLGGDPQVTRDIENLRRQLADYDQRQKEGIHEVKLILDHVLRSEAVELLKKQVEDDLAREVDQLVAEQVALCLKDHIPQDLQDQVAEQQKILEEVRRDLHNSESRRSNAALRQGHEDDALHVIYKADGSVPEAYPSDLQALLHMDAATSRTLMTEYELPDCSESRERNLNRLMQFLGVKYQLVRDGAATRSVGLA
;
A
#
# COMPACT_ATOMS: atom_id res chain seq x y z
N MET A 1 13.51 -13.53 -78.90
CA MET A 1 12.66 -12.34 -78.71
C MET A 1 11.58 -12.71 -77.71
N PRO A 2 11.35 -11.94 -76.64
CA PRO A 2 12.18 -11.75 -75.43
C PRO A 2 11.54 -12.49 -74.21
N SER A 3 12.32 -13.12 -73.32
CA SER A 3 12.96 -12.51 -72.13
C SER A 3 11.98 -11.71 -71.25
N THR A 4 11.60 -12.28 -70.11
CA THR A 4 11.16 -11.48 -68.95
C THR A 4 11.66 -12.18 -67.68
N THR A 5 12.90 -11.83 -67.36
CA THR A 5 13.52 -11.98 -66.05
C THR A 5 13.04 -10.82 -65.20
N LEU A 6 12.43 -11.07 -64.05
CA LEU A 6 12.21 -10.06 -63.01
C LEU A 6 12.97 -10.48 -61.74
N PRO A 7 13.75 -9.57 -61.14
CA PRO A 7 14.57 -9.85 -59.97
C PRO A 7 13.74 -9.76 -58.68
N LEU A 8 13.93 -10.76 -57.82
CA LEU A 8 13.43 -10.79 -56.46
C LEU A 8 14.46 -10.09 -55.56
N THR A 9 14.24 -8.81 -55.29
CA THR A 9 14.90 -8.06 -54.21
C THR A 9 13.82 -7.36 -53.42
N HIS A 10 13.49 -7.90 -52.25
CA HIS A 10 12.80 -7.14 -51.22
C HIS A 10 13.49 -7.39 -49.89
N ASP A 11 14.41 -6.49 -49.56
CA ASP A 11 14.71 -6.10 -48.19
C ASP A 11 13.38 -5.69 -47.54
N MET A 12 12.94 -6.49 -46.56
CA MET A 12 11.96 -6.04 -45.57
C MET A 12 12.69 -6.01 -44.25
N ASP A 13 13.00 -4.76 -43.93
CA ASP A 13 13.64 -4.25 -42.75
C ASP A 13 12.97 -4.76 -41.48
N SER A 14 13.83 -5.03 -40.52
CA SER A 14 13.55 -5.48 -39.16
C SER A 14 12.84 -4.36 -38.38
N ALA A 15 11.52 -4.42 -38.28
CA ALA A 15 10.78 -3.69 -37.26
C ALA A 15 9.68 -4.57 -36.68
N SER A 16 10.02 -5.28 -35.61
CA SER A 16 9.08 -5.95 -34.70
C SER A 16 8.94 -5.16 -33.39
N PRO A 17 7.80 -5.32 -32.69
CA PRO A 17 7.05 -4.22 -32.13
C PRO A 17 7.43 -3.89 -30.68
N THR A 18 7.24 -2.62 -30.33
CA THR A 18 7.25 -2.10 -28.97
C THR A 18 6.26 -2.89 -28.11
N THR A 19 6.80 -3.55 -27.10
CA THR A 19 6.11 -4.21 -26.00
C THR A 19 5.29 -3.18 -25.22
N VAL A 20 3.98 -3.14 -25.43
CA VAL A 20 3.05 -2.45 -24.52
C VAL A 20 2.69 -3.43 -23.41
N THR A 21 3.45 -3.37 -22.32
CA THR A 21 3.14 -4.04 -21.06
C THR A 21 1.92 -3.35 -20.44
N ARG A 22 0.74 -3.85 -20.78
CA ARG A 22 -0.52 -3.52 -20.11
C ARG A 22 -0.62 -4.40 -18.86
N GLY A 23 -0.02 -3.93 -17.77
CA GLY A 23 -0.22 -4.46 -16.43
C GLY A 23 -1.61 -4.12 -15.95
N SER A 24 -2.51 -5.08 -16.05
CA SER A 24 -3.81 -5.11 -15.39
C SER A 24 -3.69 -6.05 -14.21
N ASP A 25 -3.40 -5.50 -13.03
CA ASP A 25 -3.66 -6.16 -11.75
C ASP A 25 -4.58 -5.25 -10.94
N LEU A 26 -5.87 -5.51 -11.12
CA LEU A 26 -7.00 -5.06 -10.31
C LEU A 26 -7.77 -6.32 -9.96
N ASP A 27 -7.66 -6.73 -8.70
CA ASP A 27 -8.65 -7.42 -7.85
C ASP A 27 -7.88 -8.11 -6.70
N SER A 28 -8.28 -8.12 -5.44
CA SER A 28 -9.60 -7.98 -4.82
C SER A 28 -9.33 -7.73 -3.32
N ASN A 29 -10.00 -6.79 -2.67
CA ASN A 29 -11.30 -6.98 -2.01
C ASN A 29 -11.22 -7.83 -0.73
N GLU A 30 -11.08 -7.17 0.41
CA GLU A 30 -11.61 -7.64 1.70
C GLU A 30 -12.27 -6.48 2.43
N SER A 31 -13.59 -6.40 2.26
CA SER A 31 -14.49 -5.62 3.10
C SER A 31 -14.77 -6.38 4.40
N SER A 32 -14.13 -5.94 5.49
CA SER A 32 -14.59 -6.23 6.85
C SER A 32 -15.40 -5.07 7.39
N SER A 33 -16.69 -5.32 7.57
CA SER A 33 -17.66 -4.48 8.24
C SER A 33 -17.24 -4.16 9.67
N SER A 34 -17.08 -2.88 9.98
CA SER A 34 -17.15 -2.40 11.36
C SER A 34 -17.84 -1.04 11.42
N SER A 35 -19.07 -1.08 11.89
CA SER A 35 -19.90 0.05 12.25
C SER A 35 -19.27 0.75 13.45
N ALA A 36 -18.59 1.87 13.22
CA ALA A 36 -18.09 2.75 14.28
C ALA A 36 -18.36 4.20 13.92
N SER A 37 -19.28 4.81 14.66
CA SER A 37 -19.52 6.25 14.71
C SER A 37 -18.21 7.02 14.78
N SER A 38 -17.84 7.65 13.67
CA SER A 38 -16.65 8.49 13.57
C SER A 38 -17.09 9.94 13.54
N ASN A 39 -16.91 10.60 14.68
CA ASN A 39 -16.92 12.05 14.81
C ASN A 39 -15.94 12.63 13.77
N TYR A 40 -16.44 13.47 12.89
CA TYR A 40 -15.63 14.26 11.96
C TYR A 40 -14.87 15.34 12.74
N SER A 41 -13.81 14.94 13.43
CA SER A 41 -12.74 15.87 13.77
C SER A 41 -12.00 16.19 12.49
N LEU A 42 -12.26 17.39 11.98
CA LEU A 42 -11.55 18.10 10.92
C LEU A 42 -10.05 18.10 11.24
N THR A 43 -9.32 17.09 10.80
CA THR A 43 -7.86 17.01 10.92
C THR A 43 -7.26 17.94 9.87
N THR A 44 -6.87 19.11 10.34
CA THR A 44 -6.01 20.04 9.63
C THR A 44 -4.70 19.34 9.24
N PRO A 45 -4.10 19.67 8.07
CA PRO A 45 -2.83 19.10 7.65
C PRO A 45 -1.76 19.35 8.72
N SER A 46 -1.16 18.25 9.18
CA SER A 46 -0.16 18.12 10.26
C SER A 46 1.21 18.78 9.96
N GLY A 47 1.25 19.84 9.15
CA GLY A 47 2.46 20.61 8.85
C GLY A 47 2.53 22.00 9.51
N VAL A 48 1.42 22.49 10.09
CA VAL A 48 1.32 23.85 10.63
C VAL A 48 1.86 24.06 12.06
N PRO A 49 1.98 23.07 12.98
CA PRO A 49 2.44 23.37 14.34
C PRO A 49 3.95 23.71 14.39
N ALA A 50 4.75 23.22 13.44
CA ALA A 50 6.16 23.56 13.34
C ALA A 50 6.38 25.02 12.88
N GLY A 51 5.50 25.56 12.03
CA GLY A 51 5.57 26.94 11.58
C GLY A 51 5.18 27.97 12.66
N GLN A 52 4.21 27.64 13.51
CA GLN A 52 3.79 28.53 14.60
C GLN A 52 4.88 28.72 15.66
N GLY A 53 5.62 27.65 16.01
CA GLY A 53 6.77 27.75 16.92
C GLY A 53 7.88 28.65 16.38
N LEU A 54 8.18 28.57 15.08
CA LEU A 54 9.18 29.43 14.44
C LEU A 54 8.77 30.92 14.48
N ILE A 55 7.49 31.22 14.28
CA ILE A 55 6.98 32.61 14.32
C ILE A 55 7.06 33.18 15.74
N GLU A 56 6.81 32.36 16.75
CA GLU A 56 6.89 32.77 18.16
C GLU A 56 8.34 32.98 18.61
N ASP A 57 9.26 32.12 18.17
CA ASP A 57 10.71 32.29 18.37
C ASP A 57 11.24 33.55 17.65
N MET A 58 10.82 33.81 16.41
CA MET A 58 11.20 35.03 15.69
C MET A 58 10.65 36.29 16.37
N LYS A 59 9.42 36.25 16.92
CA LYS A 59 8.85 37.36 17.71
C LYS A 59 9.62 37.59 19.00
N SER A 60 9.99 36.52 19.71
CA SER A 60 10.80 36.59 20.93
C SER A 60 12.17 37.21 20.65
N MET A 61 12.84 36.75 19.58
CA MET A 61 14.13 37.28 19.17
C MET A 61 14.04 38.76 18.74
N LEU A 62 12.97 39.16 18.05
CA LEU A 62 12.70 40.57 17.71
C LEU A 62 12.51 41.43 18.96
N GLY A 63 11.74 40.96 19.95
CA GLY A 63 11.56 41.67 21.22
C GLY A 63 12.86 41.79 22.02
N ALA A 64 13.71 40.76 22.00
CA ALA A 64 15.04 40.82 22.61
C ALA A 64 15.95 41.82 21.89
N LEU A 65 15.89 41.89 20.55
CA LEU A 65 16.64 42.85 19.76
C LEU A 65 16.21 44.29 20.07
N ASP A 66 14.91 44.54 20.22
CA ASP A 66 14.33 45.83 20.59
C ASP A 66 14.81 46.28 21.98
N ALA A 67 14.80 45.36 22.96
CA ALA A 67 15.32 45.63 24.30
C ALA A 67 16.82 45.96 24.30
N THR A 68 17.63 45.25 23.49
CA THR A 68 19.07 45.56 23.36
C THR A 68 19.33 46.89 22.65
N LEU A 69 18.49 47.26 21.67
CA LEU A 69 18.57 48.55 20.98
C LEU A 69 18.21 49.69 21.93
N ASP A 70 17.20 49.53 22.78
CA ASP A 70 16.83 50.51 23.80
C ASP A 70 17.92 50.69 24.85
N GLU A 71 18.56 49.61 25.29
CA GLU A 71 19.69 49.69 26.24
C GLU A 71 20.90 50.40 25.62
N LEU A 72 21.22 50.08 24.36
CA LEU A 72 22.30 50.72 23.62
C LEU A 72 21.99 52.20 23.32
N HIS A 73 20.71 52.54 23.10
CA HIS A 73 20.24 53.91 22.99
C HIS A 73 20.45 54.67 24.30
N GLY A 74 20.10 54.06 25.44
CA GLY A 74 20.32 54.63 26.76
C GLY A 74 21.79 54.92 27.03
N GLN A 75 22.68 53.99 26.68
CA GLN A 75 24.14 54.18 26.80
C GLN A 75 24.67 55.26 25.86
N THR A 76 24.16 55.31 24.62
CA THR A 76 24.56 56.33 23.63
C THR A 76 24.15 57.74 24.07
N VAL A 77 22.97 57.90 24.67
CA VAL A 77 22.52 59.20 25.21
C VAL A 77 23.39 59.64 26.39
N GLN A 78 23.83 58.73 27.26
CA GLN A 78 24.77 59.07 28.34
C GLN A 78 26.16 59.47 27.81
N ILE A 79 26.65 58.81 26.76
CA ILE A 79 27.93 59.16 26.12
C ILE A 79 27.84 60.51 25.38
N ALA A 80 26.71 60.79 24.72
CA ALA A 80 26.46 62.08 24.08
C ALA A 80 26.41 63.24 25.11
N LEU A 81 25.89 62.98 26.31
CA LEU A 81 25.87 63.95 27.41
C LEU A 81 27.26 64.25 27.97
N LEU A 82 28.24 63.35 27.78
CA LEU A 82 29.62 63.49 28.25
C LEU A 82 30.56 64.23 27.28
N GLY A 83 30.04 64.81 26.18
CA GLY A 83 30.84 65.58 25.22
C GLY A 83 31.45 64.73 24.11
N GLY A 84 30.64 63.84 23.52
CA GLY A 84 31.02 63.10 22.32
C GLY A 84 31.29 64.00 21.13
N ASP A 85 32.30 63.61 20.35
CA ASP A 85 32.72 64.25 19.10
C ASP A 85 31.49 64.54 18.19
N PRO A 86 31.27 65.78 17.71
CA PRO A 86 30.10 66.16 16.89
C PRO A 86 29.93 65.31 15.62
N GLN A 87 30.96 64.57 15.22
CA GLN A 87 30.89 63.61 14.12
C GLN A 87 30.00 62.40 14.46
N VAL A 88 30.04 61.90 15.70
CA VAL A 88 29.25 60.74 16.15
C VAL A 88 27.75 61.04 16.15
N THR A 89 27.35 62.26 16.50
CA THR A 89 25.93 62.67 16.48
C THR A 89 25.34 62.63 15.07
N ARG A 90 26.12 63.02 14.06
CA ARG A 90 25.70 62.95 12.65
C ARG A 90 25.58 61.51 12.17
N ASP A 91 26.49 60.65 12.60
CA ASP A 91 26.44 59.22 12.25
C ASP A 91 25.23 58.53 12.88
N ILE A 92 24.86 58.87 14.12
CA ILE A 92 23.64 58.38 14.77
C ILE A 92 22.38 58.84 14.04
N GLU A 93 22.30 60.11 13.62
CA GLU A 93 21.15 60.60 12.85
C GLU A 93 21.03 59.92 11.49
N ASN A 94 22.16 59.70 10.81
CA ASN A 94 22.19 58.95 9.55
C ASN A 94 21.75 57.50 9.73
N LEU A 95 22.22 56.82 10.78
CA LEU A 95 21.79 55.46 11.11
C LEU A 95 20.29 55.41 11.42
N ARG A 96 19.74 56.38 12.17
CA ARG A 96 18.29 56.43 12.42
C ARG A 96 17.48 56.60 11.14
N ARG A 97 17.93 57.46 10.22
CA ARG A 97 17.27 57.62 8.92
C ARG A 97 17.36 56.35 8.08
N GLN A 98 18.52 55.70 8.05
CA GLN A 98 18.70 54.43 7.37
C GLN A 98 17.82 53.34 7.98
N LEU A 99 17.77 53.25 9.31
CA LEU A 99 16.93 52.28 10.02
C LEU A 99 15.46 52.50 9.67
N ALA A 100 14.97 53.74 9.68
CA ALA A 100 13.59 54.06 9.31
C ALA A 100 13.26 53.69 7.84
N ASP A 101 14.19 53.92 6.91
CA ASP A 101 14.04 53.53 5.50
C ASP A 101 14.03 51.99 5.34
N TYR A 102 14.91 51.28 6.06
CA TYR A 102 14.89 49.81 6.11
C TYR A 102 13.60 49.27 6.70
N ASP A 103 13.12 49.85 7.79
CA ASP A 103 11.90 49.43 8.49
C ASP A 103 10.66 49.63 7.59
N GLN A 104 10.63 50.74 6.84
CA GLN A 104 9.58 50.98 5.85
C GLN A 104 9.62 49.96 4.70
N ARG A 105 10.81 49.67 4.14
CA ARG A 105 10.97 48.66 3.09
C ARG A 105 10.62 47.25 3.57
N GLN A 106 10.95 46.92 4.82
CA GLN A 106 10.58 45.64 5.42
C GLN A 106 9.06 45.54 5.59
N LYS A 107 8.38 46.61 6.05
CA LYS A 107 6.91 46.62 6.14
C LYS A 107 6.24 46.43 4.78
N GLU A 108 6.76 47.07 3.75
CA GLU A 108 6.29 46.91 2.38
C GLU A 108 6.51 45.48 1.87
N GLY A 109 7.71 44.91 2.09
CA GLY A 109 8.02 43.53 1.73
C GLY A 109 7.16 42.50 2.46
N ILE A 110 6.91 42.69 3.76
CA ILE A 110 6.01 41.82 4.54
C ILE A 110 4.58 41.91 4.01
N HIS A 111 4.13 43.10 3.61
CA HIS A 111 2.80 43.28 3.04
C HIS A 111 2.65 42.55 1.70
N GLU A 112 3.65 42.64 0.83
CA GLU A 112 3.68 41.92 -0.45
C GLU A 112 3.66 40.40 -0.24
N VAL A 113 4.51 39.88 0.66
CA VAL A 113 4.53 38.44 0.99
C VAL A 113 3.18 37.98 1.54
N LYS A 114 2.52 38.80 2.37
CA LYS A 114 1.19 38.50 2.89
C LYS A 114 0.14 38.39 1.77
N LEU A 115 0.19 39.27 0.78
CA LEU A 115 -0.73 39.24 -0.35
C LEU A 115 -0.51 38.00 -1.23
N ILE A 116 0.75 37.65 -1.51
CA ILE A 116 1.09 36.45 -2.27
C ILE A 116 0.62 35.19 -1.51
N LEU A 117 0.89 35.13 -0.20
CA LEU A 117 0.49 33.99 0.62
C LEU A 117 -1.04 33.83 0.68
N ASP A 118 -1.78 34.93 0.86
CA ASP A 118 -3.24 34.90 0.87
C ASP A 118 -3.81 34.48 -0.49
N HIS A 119 -3.19 34.91 -1.60
CA HIS A 119 -3.58 34.46 -2.93
C HIS A 119 -3.33 32.95 -3.14
N VAL A 120 -2.12 32.47 -2.81
CA VAL A 120 -1.74 31.05 -2.97
C VAL A 120 -2.63 30.14 -2.11
N LEU A 121 -2.87 30.51 -0.84
CA LEU A 121 -3.72 29.72 0.05
C LEU A 121 -5.16 29.67 -0.47
N ARG A 122 -5.70 30.76 -1.01
CA ARG A 122 -7.05 30.76 -1.60
C ARG A 122 -7.11 29.94 -2.88
N SER A 123 -6.12 30.04 -3.77
CA SER A 123 -6.11 29.24 -5.01
C SER A 123 -5.98 27.75 -4.71
N GLU A 124 -5.08 27.36 -3.81
CA GLU A 124 -4.91 25.96 -3.40
C GLU A 124 -6.17 25.43 -2.70
N ALA A 125 -6.79 26.21 -1.82
CA ALA A 125 -8.03 25.82 -1.16
C ALA A 125 -9.16 25.58 -2.18
N VAL A 126 -9.28 26.45 -3.19
CA VAL A 126 -10.28 26.29 -4.27
C VAL A 126 -9.98 25.06 -5.13
N GLU A 127 -8.72 24.82 -5.48
CA GLU A 127 -8.33 23.65 -6.28
C GLU A 127 -8.58 22.33 -5.53
N LEU A 128 -8.25 22.27 -4.24
CA LEU A 128 -8.51 21.10 -3.40
C LEU A 128 -10.01 20.82 -3.27
N LEU A 129 -10.81 21.85 -2.99
CA LEU A 129 -12.26 21.71 -2.89
C LEU A 129 -12.88 21.30 -4.22
N LYS A 130 -12.40 21.86 -5.33
CA LYS A 130 -12.86 21.49 -6.66
C LYS A 130 -12.56 20.02 -6.95
N LYS A 131 -11.33 19.58 -6.71
CA LYS A 131 -10.93 18.19 -6.91
C LYS A 131 -11.76 17.23 -6.05
N GLN A 132 -11.98 17.58 -4.78
CA GLN A 132 -12.81 16.77 -3.90
C GLN A 132 -14.26 16.65 -4.40
N VAL A 133 -14.86 17.75 -4.85
CA VAL A 133 -16.21 17.74 -5.43
C VAL A 133 -16.26 16.92 -6.73
N GLU A 134 -15.23 17.02 -7.58
CA GLU A 134 -15.14 16.21 -8.79
C GLU A 134 -15.03 14.71 -8.47
N ASP A 135 -14.21 14.33 -7.49
CA ASP A 135 -14.08 12.94 -7.04
C ASP A 135 -15.39 12.42 -6.43
N ASP A 136 -16.08 13.23 -5.62
CA ASP A 136 -17.35 12.85 -5.00
C ASP A 136 -18.47 12.72 -6.05
N LEU A 137 -18.53 13.64 -7.02
CA LEU A 137 -19.47 13.57 -8.14
C LEU A 137 -19.21 12.34 -9.02
N ALA A 138 -17.94 12.04 -9.31
CA ALA A 138 -17.57 10.87 -10.09
C ALA A 138 -18.07 9.57 -9.41
N ARG A 139 -17.87 9.45 -8.09
CA ARG A 139 -18.39 8.29 -7.33
C ARG A 139 -19.91 8.19 -7.37
N GLU A 140 -20.62 9.31 -7.22
CA GLU A 140 -22.09 9.33 -7.27
C GLU A 140 -22.60 8.94 -8.66
N VAL A 141 -21.97 9.45 -9.72
CA VAL A 141 -22.29 9.08 -11.10
C VAL A 141 -22.04 7.59 -11.34
N ASP A 142 -20.90 7.05 -10.92
CA ASP A 142 -20.58 5.63 -11.07
C ASP A 142 -21.61 4.74 -10.35
N GLN A 143 -22.03 5.15 -9.15
CA GLN A 143 -23.08 4.45 -8.41
C GLN A 143 -24.43 4.48 -9.16
N LEU A 144 -24.86 5.65 -9.62
CA LEU A 144 -26.12 5.79 -10.38
C LEU A 144 -26.10 4.99 -11.69
N VAL A 145 -24.96 4.99 -12.39
CA VAL A 145 -24.78 4.19 -13.60
C VAL A 145 -24.85 2.70 -13.27
N ALA A 146 -24.18 2.24 -12.22
CA ALA A 146 -24.23 0.84 -11.80
C ALA A 146 -25.65 0.39 -11.45
N GLU A 147 -26.42 1.22 -10.73
CA GLU A 147 -27.82 0.95 -10.39
C GLU A 147 -28.71 0.88 -11.65
N GLN A 148 -28.57 1.86 -12.56
CA GLN A 148 -29.35 1.90 -13.79
C GLN A 148 -29.00 0.74 -14.72
N VAL A 149 -27.72 0.39 -14.84
CA VAL A 149 -27.25 -0.76 -15.61
C VAL A 149 -27.81 -2.06 -15.00
N ALA A 150 -27.79 -2.22 -13.67
CA ALA A 150 -28.36 -3.39 -13.02
C ALA A 150 -29.87 -3.53 -13.30
N LEU A 151 -30.64 -2.44 -13.32
CA LEU A 151 -32.05 -2.45 -13.71
C LEU A 151 -32.23 -2.84 -15.18
N CYS A 152 -31.48 -2.21 -16.09
CA CYS A 152 -31.57 -2.53 -17.52
C CYS A 152 -31.17 -3.97 -17.82
N LEU A 153 -30.15 -4.51 -17.14
CA LEU A 153 -29.72 -5.90 -17.30
C LEU A 153 -30.81 -6.88 -16.84
N LYS A 154 -31.53 -6.59 -15.75
CA LYS A 154 -32.67 -7.42 -15.30
C LYS A 154 -33.79 -7.48 -16.33
N ASP A 155 -34.08 -6.37 -17.00
CA ASP A 155 -35.15 -6.31 -18.00
C ASP A 155 -34.76 -6.95 -19.33
N HIS A 156 -33.48 -6.86 -19.72
CA HIS A 156 -33.02 -7.26 -21.06
C HIS A 156 -32.36 -8.64 -21.11
N ILE A 157 -31.82 -9.14 -20.00
CA ILE A 157 -31.15 -10.44 -19.94
C ILE A 157 -32.05 -11.43 -19.20
N PRO A 158 -32.56 -12.48 -19.87
CA PRO A 158 -33.30 -13.55 -19.24
C PRO A 158 -32.59 -14.11 -18.02
N GLN A 159 -33.33 -14.36 -16.94
CA GLN A 159 -32.80 -14.90 -15.69
C GLN A 159 -32.02 -16.20 -15.91
N ASP A 160 -32.50 -17.06 -16.81
CA ASP A 160 -31.83 -18.32 -17.18
C ASP A 160 -30.38 -18.13 -17.66
N LEU A 161 -30.07 -17.04 -18.37
CA LEU A 161 -28.70 -16.76 -18.81
C LEU A 161 -27.84 -16.21 -17.67
N GLN A 162 -28.43 -15.45 -16.75
CA GLN A 162 -27.72 -14.96 -15.57
C GLN A 162 -27.32 -16.13 -14.65
N ASP A 163 -28.24 -17.07 -14.45
CA ASP A 163 -28.00 -18.28 -13.67
C ASP A 163 -26.91 -19.15 -14.31
N GLN A 164 -26.91 -19.29 -15.65
CA GLN A 164 -25.85 -20.00 -16.37
C GLN A 164 -24.48 -19.33 -16.23
N VAL A 165 -24.41 -18.00 -16.31
CA VAL A 165 -23.14 -17.27 -16.12
C VAL A 165 -22.64 -17.45 -14.69
N ALA A 166 -23.52 -17.35 -13.68
CA ALA A 166 -23.15 -17.56 -12.28
C ALA A 166 -22.66 -19.00 -12.03
N GLU A 167 -23.32 -20.00 -12.62
CA GLU A 167 -22.89 -21.40 -12.54
C GLU A 167 -21.52 -21.60 -13.21
N GLN A 168 -21.31 -21.03 -14.40
CA GLN A 168 -20.02 -21.11 -15.10
C GLN A 168 -18.90 -20.40 -14.35
N GLN A 169 -19.16 -19.25 -13.74
CA GLN A 169 -18.19 -18.54 -12.89
C GLN A 169 -17.79 -19.40 -11.70
N LYS A 170 -18.76 -20.03 -11.02
CA LYS A 170 -18.48 -20.95 -9.92
C LYS A 170 -17.62 -22.14 -10.37
N ILE A 171 -17.92 -22.73 -11.52
CA ILE A 171 -17.11 -23.82 -12.10
C ILE A 171 -15.68 -23.33 -12.43
N LEU A 172 -15.53 -22.14 -13.00
CA LEU A 172 -14.21 -21.56 -13.30
C LEU A 172 -13.40 -21.31 -12.04
N GLU A 173 -14.02 -20.83 -10.97
CA GLU A 173 -13.36 -20.66 -9.67
C GLU A 173 -12.90 -21.98 -9.08
N GLU A 174 -13.73 -23.03 -9.16
CA GLU A 174 -13.38 -24.39 -8.74
C GLU A 174 -12.18 -24.92 -9.56
N VAL A 175 -12.22 -24.82 -10.89
CA VAL A 175 -11.12 -25.25 -11.76
C VAL A 175 -9.84 -24.46 -11.50
N ARG A 176 -9.94 -23.14 -11.30
CA ARG A 176 -8.79 -22.29 -10.98
C ARG A 176 -8.16 -22.71 -9.66
N ARG A 177 -8.98 -23.02 -8.67
CA ARG A 177 -8.53 -23.50 -7.36
C ARG A 177 -7.87 -24.87 -7.45
N ASP A 178 -8.45 -25.79 -8.22
CA ASP A 178 -7.88 -27.12 -8.45
C ASP A 178 -6.55 -27.06 -9.20
N LEU A 179 -6.45 -26.16 -10.17
CA LEU A 179 -5.20 -25.89 -10.89
C LEU A 179 -4.14 -25.35 -9.93
N HIS A 180 -4.48 -24.33 -9.14
CA HIS A 180 -3.58 -23.78 -8.12
C HIS A 180 -3.14 -24.86 -7.13
N ASN A 181 -4.08 -25.65 -6.62
CA ASN A 181 -3.79 -26.75 -5.70
C ASN A 181 -2.87 -27.81 -6.33
N SER A 182 -3.05 -28.10 -7.63
CA SER A 182 -2.19 -29.02 -8.37
C SER A 182 -0.79 -28.46 -8.57
N GLU A 183 -0.67 -27.16 -8.85
CA GLU A 183 0.60 -26.45 -8.96
C GLU A 183 1.32 -26.39 -7.62
N SER A 184 0.64 -25.99 -6.54
CA SER A 184 1.16 -25.99 -5.18
C SER A 184 1.67 -27.37 -4.78
N ARG A 185 0.91 -28.44 -5.05
CA ARG A 185 1.39 -29.83 -4.80
C ARG A 185 2.65 -30.15 -5.61
N ARG A 186 2.72 -29.71 -6.86
CA ARG A 186 3.90 -29.94 -7.72
C ARG A 186 5.12 -29.19 -7.19
N SER A 187 4.95 -27.96 -6.74
CA SER A 187 6.01 -27.16 -6.11
C SER A 187 6.46 -27.76 -4.79
N ASN A 188 5.51 -28.15 -3.93
CA ASN A 188 5.79 -28.84 -2.67
C ASN A 188 6.49 -30.20 -2.89
N ALA A 189 6.19 -30.91 -3.98
CA ALA A 189 6.86 -32.14 -4.35
C ALA A 189 8.30 -31.96 -4.83
N ALA A 190 8.69 -30.73 -5.20
CA ALA A 190 10.04 -30.38 -5.60
C ALA A 190 10.94 -30.07 -4.39
N LEU A 191 10.36 -29.79 -3.21
CA LEU A 191 11.09 -29.55 -1.96
C LEU A 191 11.90 -30.80 -1.59
N ARG A 192 13.20 -30.62 -1.32
CA ARG A 192 14.16 -31.71 -1.08
C ARG A 192 14.59 -31.78 0.38
N GLN A 193 15.06 -32.97 0.77
CA GLN A 193 15.79 -33.21 2.03
C GLN A 193 17.07 -32.36 2.06
N GLY A 194 16.99 -31.20 2.72
CA GLY A 194 18.08 -30.24 2.83
C GLY A 194 17.63 -28.77 2.88
N HIS A 195 16.37 -28.48 2.50
CA HIS A 195 15.79 -27.14 2.55
C HIS A 195 14.53 -27.13 3.41
N GLU A 196 14.70 -27.33 4.72
CA GLU A 196 13.58 -27.36 5.68
C GLU A 196 12.95 -25.98 5.92
N ASP A 197 13.70 -24.93 5.60
CA ASP A 197 13.30 -23.52 5.72
C ASP A 197 12.57 -23.00 4.47
N ASP A 198 12.39 -23.82 3.43
CA ASP A 198 11.65 -23.42 2.24
C ASP A 198 10.14 -23.32 2.54
N ALA A 199 9.54 -22.22 2.09
CA ALA A 199 8.14 -21.93 2.27
C ALA A 199 7.25 -22.95 1.53
N LEU A 200 6.20 -23.40 2.22
CA LEU A 200 5.25 -24.35 1.68
C LEU A 200 4.18 -23.61 0.86
N HIS A 201 3.93 -24.08 -0.37
CA HIS A 201 2.88 -23.49 -1.19
C HIS A 201 1.50 -23.91 -0.68
N VAL A 202 0.68 -22.89 -0.41
CA VAL A 202 -0.66 -23.02 0.17
C VAL A 202 -1.59 -23.82 -0.74
N ILE A 203 -2.43 -24.64 -0.11
CA ILE A 203 -3.49 -25.40 -0.77
C ILE A 203 -4.82 -24.89 -0.23
N TYR A 204 -5.74 -24.52 -1.12
CA TYR A 204 -7.08 -24.05 -0.76
C TYR A 204 -8.03 -25.22 -0.52
N LYS A 205 -8.98 -25.04 0.41
CA LYS A 205 -10.09 -25.97 0.66
C LYS A 205 -11.13 -25.94 -0.47
N ALA A 206 -12.13 -26.83 -0.42
CA ALA A 206 -13.31 -26.77 -1.29
C ALA A 206 -14.11 -25.45 -1.17
N ASP A 207 -13.94 -24.73 -0.06
CA ASP A 207 -14.57 -23.43 0.18
C ASP A 207 -13.73 -22.25 -0.33
N GLY A 208 -12.50 -22.50 -0.80
CA GLY A 208 -11.56 -21.46 -1.22
C GLY A 208 -10.81 -20.76 -0.09
N SER A 209 -11.15 -21.05 1.17
CA SER A 209 -10.42 -20.54 2.33
C SER A 209 -9.15 -21.35 2.60
N VAL A 210 -8.21 -20.73 3.33
CA VAL A 210 -6.99 -21.36 3.84
C VAL A 210 -7.21 -21.68 5.31
N PRO A 211 -6.85 -22.89 5.80
CA PRO A 211 -6.83 -23.19 7.23
C PRO A 211 -5.99 -22.19 8.02
N GLU A 212 -6.48 -21.70 9.16
CA GLU A 212 -5.66 -20.87 10.07
C GLU A 212 -4.45 -21.64 10.60
N ALA A 213 -4.59 -22.94 10.79
CA ALA A 213 -3.52 -23.83 11.26
C ALA A 213 -2.56 -24.28 10.14
N TYR A 214 -2.60 -23.68 8.95
CA TYR A 214 -1.72 -24.08 7.86
C TYR A 214 -0.26 -23.72 8.16
N PRO A 215 0.69 -24.68 8.05
CA PRO A 215 2.09 -24.39 8.33
C PRO A 215 2.71 -23.52 7.23
N SER A 216 3.49 -22.51 7.62
CA SER A 216 4.24 -21.66 6.68
C SER A 216 5.32 -22.42 5.94
N ASP A 217 6.04 -23.30 6.65
CA ASP A 217 7.26 -23.95 6.17
C ASP A 217 7.29 -25.45 6.48
N LEU A 218 8.18 -26.18 5.82
CA LEU A 218 8.31 -27.64 6.00
C LEU A 218 8.72 -28.01 7.43
N GLN A 219 9.56 -27.19 8.08
CA GLN A 219 9.91 -27.36 9.48
C GLN A 219 8.69 -27.22 10.40
N ALA A 220 7.81 -26.24 10.16
CA ALA A 220 6.59 -26.04 10.94
C ALA A 220 5.63 -27.22 10.77
N LEU A 221 5.49 -27.74 9.54
CA LEU A 221 4.72 -28.95 9.24
C LEU A 221 5.24 -30.16 10.03
N LEU A 222 6.56 -30.35 10.12
CA LEU A 222 7.20 -31.45 10.85
C LEU A 222 7.07 -31.35 12.39
N HIS A 223 7.02 -30.14 12.93
CA HIS A 223 6.92 -29.89 14.38
C HIS A 223 5.49 -29.73 14.89
N MET A 224 4.51 -29.76 14.00
CA MET A 224 3.09 -29.63 14.32
C MET A 224 2.61 -30.73 15.29
N ASP A 225 1.77 -30.36 16.26
CA ASP A 225 1.25 -31.25 17.29
C ASP A 225 0.14 -32.20 16.77
N ALA A 226 -0.21 -33.18 17.61
CA ALA A 226 -1.22 -34.19 17.25
C ALA A 226 -2.64 -33.60 17.12
N ALA A 227 -2.94 -32.50 17.83
CA ALA A 227 -4.27 -31.88 17.78
C ALA A 227 -4.43 -31.05 16.51
N THR A 228 -3.47 -30.15 16.22
CA THR A 228 -3.49 -29.33 14.99
C THR A 228 -3.45 -30.17 13.71
N SER A 229 -2.64 -31.23 13.66
CA SER A 229 -2.62 -32.15 12.51
C SER A 229 -3.98 -32.82 12.27
N ARG A 230 -4.71 -33.17 13.34
CA ARG A 230 -6.07 -33.73 13.25
C ARG A 230 -7.10 -32.69 12.80
N THR A 231 -6.98 -31.46 13.31
CA THR A 231 -7.81 -30.33 12.87
C THR A 231 -7.64 -30.12 11.38
N LEU A 232 -6.41 -30.05 10.87
CA LEU A 232 -6.15 -29.92 9.44
C LEU A 232 -6.70 -31.09 8.62
N MET A 233 -6.53 -32.34 9.09
CA MET A 233 -7.09 -33.50 8.38
C MET A 233 -8.63 -33.40 8.26
N THR A 234 -9.28 -32.91 9.31
CA THR A 234 -10.74 -32.72 9.34
C THR A 234 -11.17 -31.58 8.43
N GLU A 235 -10.46 -30.46 8.46
CA GLU A 235 -10.73 -29.28 7.63
C GLU A 235 -10.52 -29.50 6.14
N TYR A 236 -9.61 -30.42 5.76
CA TYR A 236 -9.41 -30.85 4.37
C TYR A 236 -10.25 -32.09 4.00
N GLU A 237 -11.12 -32.55 4.90
CA GLU A 237 -12.00 -33.72 4.72
C GLU A 237 -11.24 -34.99 4.28
N LEU A 238 -10.04 -35.18 4.81
CA LEU A 238 -9.18 -36.29 4.43
C LEU A 238 -9.64 -37.59 5.14
N PRO A 239 -9.68 -38.74 4.43
CA PRO A 239 -10.10 -39.99 5.03
C PRO A 239 -9.04 -40.51 6.03
N ASP A 240 -9.51 -41.29 7.01
CA ASP A 240 -8.70 -42.03 7.99
C ASP A 240 -7.95 -41.19 9.04
N CYS A 241 -8.62 -40.20 9.64
CA CYS A 241 -8.11 -39.50 10.83
C CYS A 241 -7.80 -40.50 11.96
N SER A 242 -6.52 -40.65 12.29
CA SER A 242 -6.04 -41.54 13.34
C SER A 242 -5.69 -40.77 14.62
N GLU A 243 -5.55 -41.48 15.73
CA GLU A 243 -5.00 -40.91 16.97
C GLU A 243 -3.47 -40.73 16.88
N SER A 244 -2.79 -41.47 15.99
CA SER A 244 -1.34 -41.34 15.78
C SER A 244 -1.00 -40.09 14.97
N ARG A 245 -0.18 -39.23 15.58
CA ARG A 245 0.39 -38.04 14.95
C ARG A 245 1.15 -38.37 13.68
N GLU A 246 2.03 -39.38 13.69
CA GLU A 246 2.84 -39.70 12.50
C GLU A 246 1.97 -40.17 11.34
N ARG A 247 0.90 -40.92 11.61
CA ARG A 247 -0.02 -41.39 10.56
C ARG A 247 -0.76 -40.23 9.91
N ASN A 248 -1.30 -39.30 10.70
CA ASN A 248 -1.96 -38.10 10.18
C ASN A 248 -0.98 -37.21 9.40
N LEU A 249 0.22 -37.01 9.94
CA LEU A 249 1.24 -36.18 9.31
C LEU A 249 1.72 -36.78 7.97
N ASN A 250 1.96 -38.09 7.90
CA ASN A 250 2.31 -38.77 6.65
C ASN A 250 1.20 -38.61 5.59
N ARG A 251 -0.07 -38.70 6.01
CA ARG A 251 -1.21 -38.54 5.12
C ARG A 251 -1.35 -37.09 4.64
N LEU A 252 -1.15 -36.12 5.53
CA LEU A 252 -1.15 -34.71 5.21
C LEU A 252 0.00 -34.38 4.25
N MET A 253 1.22 -34.87 4.50
CA MET A 253 2.35 -34.70 3.59
C MET A 253 2.08 -35.27 2.21
N GLN A 254 1.47 -36.47 2.13
CA GLN A 254 1.05 -37.07 0.86
C GLN A 254 0.02 -36.19 0.14
N PHE A 255 -0.95 -35.64 0.85
CA PHE A 255 -1.95 -34.73 0.29
C PHE A 255 -1.31 -33.42 -0.23
N LEU A 256 -0.39 -32.84 0.54
CA LEU A 256 0.33 -31.62 0.18
C LEU A 256 1.35 -31.83 -0.96
N GLY A 257 1.60 -33.09 -1.36
CA GLY A 257 2.54 -33.45 -2.43
C GLY A 257 3.98 -33.60 -1.97
N VAL A 258 4.28 -33.45 -0.68
CA VAL A 258 5.63 -33.50 -0.12
C VAL A 258 6.14 -34.95 -0.14
N LYS A 259 7.26 -35.20 -0.81
CA LYS A 259 7.91 -36.52 -0.90
C LYS A 259 8.79 -36.80 0.33
N TYR A 260 8.19 -36.74 1.51
CA TYR A 260 8.85 -37.15 2.76
C TYR A 260 8.14 -38.37 3.33
N GLN A 261 8.92 -39.38 3.71
CA GLN A 261 8.42 -40.56 4.40
C GLN A 261 9.05 -40.59 5.79
N LEU A 262 8.30 -40.15 6.81
CA LEU A 262 8.79 -40.06 8.19
C LEU A 262 9.00 -41.44 8.82
N VAL A 263 8.27 -42.47 8.36
CA VAL A 263 8.38 -43.83 8.87
C VAL A 263 8.23 -44.81 7.70
N ARG A 264 9.27 -45.61 7.45
CA ARG A 264 9.07 -46.92 6.81
C ARG A 264 8.30 -47.74 7.82
N ASP A 265 7.13 -48.27 7.47
CA ASP A 265 6.48 -49.35 8.21
C ASP A 265 7.44 -50.56 8.27
N GLY A 266 8.36 -50.50 9.22
CA GLY A 266 9.30 -51.54 9.55
C GLY A 266 8.64 -52.44 10.58
N ALA A 267 8.48 -53.70 10.18
CA ALA A 267 8.14 -54.84 11.03
C ALA A 267 6.65 -55.02 11.39
N ALA A 268 5.83 -55.26 10.37
CA ALA A 268 4.89 -56.38 10.50
C ALA A 268 5.74 -57.66 10.68
N THR A 269 5.99 -58.04 11.93
CA THR A 269 6.43 -59.38 12.31
C THR A 269 5.39 -60.37 11.80
N ARG A 270 5.55 -60.84 10.56
CA ARG A 270 4.97 -62.13 10.14
C ARG A 270 5.59 -63.18 11.04
N SER A 271 4.90 -63.50 12.13
CA SER A 271 5.08 -64.77 12.83
C SER A 271 4.74 -65.88 11.84
N VAL A 272 5.78 -66.35 11.15
CA VAL A 272 5.72 -67.61 10.41
C VAL A 272 5.48 -68.69 11.46
N GLY A 273 4.24 -69.16 11.54
CA GLY A 273 3.91 -70.36 12.30
C GLY A 273 4.73 -71.51 11.73
N LEU A 274 5.62 -72.07 12.56
CA LEU A 274 6.17 -73.39 12.34
C LEU A 274 5.03 -74.41 12.43
N ALA A 275 4.84 -75.15 11.34
CA ALA A 275 4.15 -76.44 11.32
C ALA A 275 5.13 -77.55 11.74
#